data_AF-A0A6N6MQH8-F1
#
_entry.id   AF-A0A6N6MQH8-F1
#
_cell.length_a   1.000
_cell.length_b   1.000
_cell.length_c   1.000
_cell.angle_alpha   90.00
_cell.angle_beta   90.00
_cell.angle_gamma   90.00
#
_symmetry.space_group_name_H-M   'P 1'
#
loop_
_entity.id
_entity.type
_entity.pdbx_description
1 polymer ?
#
loop_
_entity_poly.entity_id
_entity_poly.type
_entity_poly.pdbx_seq_one_letter_code
_entity_poly.pdbx_strand_id
1 'polypeptide(L)'
;MVASKRWVVAYSIDATAGLYDELESLNYTHPRGKFSITLKEKSDLMLEEEHMIAFLILSSHTIVSAHEAADDYLQEWINHLCFVTCGSFRRRRKIFVLDWSDGIKERESLIWTDALNGPYIGFLNAEILKSIEALQAVELTTPQRSALRWFSAGLRAEIEEDQFQYFWFCLEISATSRKNKMKVTDKCQFCSGDLKCSQCDKVSTHRPFAKQDIQNWLREMQVEDDIIACLFKTRNTLLHGEDRDGVESAIREQQPDFVFEQAVNLIGKIAWTSLLRSIDGSVRIQDLYLVGKDDFVRRVVRGQAQVFVGTPISEHDPQIEQIILPKISLVKK
;
A
#
# COMPACT_ATOMS: atom_id res chain seq x y z
N MET A 1 -19.24 2.28 -38.06
CA MET A 1 -18.84 2.94 -36.80
C MET A 1 -19.67 2.33 -35.70
N VAL A 2 -19.05 1.76 -34.67
CA VAL A 2 -19.77 1.20 -33.51
C VAL A 2 -20.24 2.39 -32.66
N ALA A 3 -21.54 2.48 -32.40
CA ALA A 3 -22.08 3.56 -31.56
C ALA A 3 -21.44 3.52 -30.17
N SER A 4 -21.16 4.69 -29.59
CA SER A 4 -20.71 4.78 -28.20
C SER A 4 -21.84 4.34 -27.26
N LYS A 5 -21.52 3.48 -26.30
CA LYS A 5 -22.43 3.06 -25.23
C LYS A 5 -22.20 3.91 -23.98
N ARG A 6 -23.21 3.98 -23.11
CA ARG A 6 -23.07 4.54 -21.77
C ARG A 6 -22.70 3.43 -20.80
N TRP A 7 -21.79 3.71 -19.88
CA TRP A 7 -21.32 2.75 -18.87
C TRP A 7 -21.41 3.40 -17.51
N VAL A 8 -21.79 2.63 -16.50
CA VAL A 8 -21.65 3.00 -15.09
C VAL A 8 -20.60 2.11 -14.45
N VAL A 9 -19.72 2.71 -13.65
CA VAL A 9 -18.67 2.03 -12.92
C VAL A 9 -18.78 2.42 -11.45
N ALA A 10 -18.91 1.43 -10.58
CA ALA A 10 -19.00 1.66 -9.15
C ALA A 10 -17.68 1.34 -8.45
N TYR A 11 -17.32 2.18 -7.49
CA TYR A 11 -16.14 2.05 -6.67
C TYR A 11 -16.47 2.20 -5.20
N SER A 12 -15.84 1.39 -4.35
CA SER A 12 -15.78 1.63 -2.92
C SER A 12 -14.65 2.61 -2.63
N ILE A 13 -14.95 3.64 -1.85
CA ILE A 13 -14.04 4.71 -1.48
C ILE A 13 -13.88 4.71 0.04
N ASP A 14 -12.63 4.61 0.49
CA ASP A 14 -12.27 4.93 1.87
C ASP A 14 -12.23 6.44 2.01
N ALA A 15 -12.88 6.96 3.05
CA ALA A 15 -12.97 8.38 3.28
C ALA A 15 -12.90 8.72 4.75
N THR A 16 -12.31 9.89 5.03
CA THR A 16 -12.23 10.48 6.38
C THR A 16 -13.29 11.52 6.63
N ALA A 17 -14.09 11.85 5.62
CA ALA A 17 -15.22 12.78 5.68
C ALA A 17 -16.42 12.17 4.97
N GLY A 18 -17.60 12.37 5.55
CA GLY A 18 -18.89 11.97 5.00
C GLY A 18 -19.55 13.09 4.20
N LEU A 19 -20.76 12.82 3.75
CA LEU A 19 -21.66 13.84 3.22
C LEU A 19 -22.22 14.67 4.38
N TYR A 20 -22.68 15.89 4.08
CA TYR A 20 -23.37 16.71 5.07
C TYR A 20 -24.70 16.04 5.46
N ASP A 21 -25.14 16.13 6.72
CA ASP A 21 -26.24 15.33 7.33
C ASP A 21 -27.59 15.33 6.56
N GLU A 22 -27.80 16.26 5.63
CA GLU A 22 -29.03 16.38 4.81
C GLU A 22 -28.83 15.99 3.34
N LEU A 23 -27.62 15.62 2.93
CA LEU A 23 -27.26 15.36 1.55
C LEU A 23 -27.17 13.85 1.28
N GLU A 24 -28.20 13.28 0.67
CA GLU A 24 -28.24 11.85 0.33
C GLU A 24 -27.17 11.43 -0.70
N SER A 25 -26.79 12.35 -1.59
CA SER A 25 -25.77 12.13 -2.61
C SER A 25 -25.13 13.41 -3.11
N LEU A 26 -23.85 13.35 -3.47
CA LEU A 26 -23.12 14.42 -4.13
C LEU A 26 -22.94 14.09 -5.61
N ASN A 27 -23.45 14.97 -6.47
CA ASN A 27 -23.39 14.80 -7.93
C ASN A 27 -22.43 15.81 -8.55
N TYR A 28 -21.60 15.34 -9.48
CA TYR A 28 -20.68 16.17 -10.24
C TYR A 28 -20.66 15.75 -11.72
N THR A 29 -20.62 16.72 -12.61
CA THR A 29 -20.43 16.49 -14.05
C THR A 29 -19.16 17.20 -14.50
N HIS A 30 -18.26 16.46 -15.13
CA HIS A 30 -17.01 17.01 -15.63
C HIS A 30 -17.31 18.15 -16.65
N PRO A 31 -16.65 19.32 -16.57
CA PRO A 31 -16.98 20.51 -17.40
C PRO A 31 -16.95 20.28 -18.91
N ARG A 32 -16.16 19.31 -19.37
CA ARG A 32 -16.07 18.89 -20.78
C ARG A 32 -16.98 17.71 -21.15
N GLY A 33 -17.86 17.28 -20.26
CA GLY A 33 -18.77 16.15 -20.47
C GLY A 33 -18.09 14.78 -20.59
N LYS A 34 -16.86 14.61 -20.06
CA LYS A 34 -16.13 13.33 -20.14
C LYS A 34 -16.78 12.23 -19.30
N PHE A 35 -17.23 12.60 -18.10
CA PHE A 35 -17.90 11.71 -17.16
C PHE A 35 -18.81 12.53 -16.24
N SER A 36 -19.75 11.84 -15.59
CA SER A 36 -20.40 12.31 -14.37
C SER A 36 -20.15 11.33 -13.24
N ILE A 37 -20.23 11.80 -12.00
CA ILE A 37 -20.01 10.97 -10.82
C ILE A 37 -21.04 11.30 -9.75
N THR A 38 -21.57 10.27 -9.12
CA THR A 38 -22.47 10.36 -7.97
C THR A 38 -21.79 9.67 -6.80
N LEU A 39 -21.54 10.40 -5.72
CA LEU A 39 -20.99 9.89 -4.48
C LEU A 39 -22.12 9.73 -3.47
N LYS A 40 -22.18 8.57 -2.80
CA LYS A 40 -23.17 8.27 -1.76
C LYS A 40 -22.48 7.68 -0.54
N GLU A 41 -23.04 7.96 0.63
CA GLU A 41 -22.72 7.18 1.82
C GLU A 41 -23.39 5.81 1.73
N LYS A 42 -22.71 4.80 2.27
CA LYS A 42 -23.22 3.44 2.23
C LYS A 42 -24.13 3.18 3.44
N SER A 43 -25.42 3.41 3.28
CA SER A 43 -26.39 3.24 4.38
C SER A 43 -26.87 1.79 4.60
N ASP A 44 -26.76 0.87 3.63
CA ASP A 44 -27.55 -0.39 3.72
C ASP A 44 -26.98 -1.64 3.00
N LEU A 45 -25.66 -1.84 3.01
CA LEU A 45 -25.04 -2.99 2.32
C LEU A 45 -24.04 -3.73 3.21
N MET A 46 -24.48 -4.27 4.35
CA MET A 46 -23.92 -5.40 5.14
C MET A 46 -22.39 -5.64 5.02
N LEU A 47 -21.59 -4.59 5.09
CA LEU A 47 -20.13 -4.60 4.99
C LEU A 47 -19.65 -3.47 5.90
N GLU A 48 -19.26 -3.85 7.12
CA GLU A 48 -19.07 -2.97 8.28
C GLU A 48 -17.88 -1.98 8.17
N GLU A 49 -17.23 -1.87 7.01
CA GLU A 49 -15.98 -1.11 6.87
C GLU A 49 -15.93 -0.15 5.65
N GLU A 50 -17.00 -0.02 4.86
CA GLU A 50 -16.98 0.82 3.65
C GLU A 50 -17.76 2.12 3.86
N HIS A 51 -17.09 3.27 3.77
CA HIS A 51 -17.67 4.58 4.12
C HIS A 51 -18.43 5.25 2.96
N MET A 52 -17.97 5.11 1.71
CA MET A 52 -18.64 5.71 0.55
C MET A 52 -18.58 4.87 -0.72
N ILE A 53 -19.56 5.08 -1.61
CA ILE A 53 -19.62 4.50 -2.95
C ILE A 53 -19.67 5.61 -3.99
N ALA A 54 -18.80 5.51 -5.00
CA ALA A 54 -18.79 6.40 -6.15
C ALA A 54 -19.29 5.68 -7.40
N PHE A 55 -20.29 6.25 -8.06
CA PHE A 55 -20.85 5.78 -9.33
C PHE A 55 -20.43 6.73 -10.45
N LEU A 56 -19.51 6.30 -11.29
CA LEU A 56 -18.98 7.07 -12.41
C LEU A 56 -19.67 6.64 -13.71
N ILE A 57 -20.31 7.58 -14.40
CA ILE A 57 -20.97 7.36 -15.69
C ILE A 57 -20.13 7.98 -16.80
N LEU A 58 -19.82 7.20 -17.84
CA LEU A 58 -19.01 7.62 -18.98
C LEU A 58 -19.50 7.00 -20.29
N SER A 59 -19.04 7.55 -21.41
CA SER A 59 -19.30 7.00 -22.76
C SER A 59 -18.09 6.26 -23.29
N SER A 60 -18.28 5.04 -23.78
CA SER A 60 -17.20 4.22 -24.35
C SER A 60 -17.74 3.15 -25.31
N HIS A 61 -16.89 2.62 -26.20
CA HIS A 61 -17.33 1.64 -27.20
C HIS A 61 -17.42 0.21 -26.66
N THR A 62 -16.57 -0.15 -25.70
CA THR A 62 -16.51 -1.49 -25.12
C THR A 62 -16.43 -1.42 -23.59
N ILE A 63 -16.75 -2.52 -22.92
CA ILE A 63 -16.62 -2.64 -21.47
C ILE A 63 -15.17 -2.51 -21.00
N VAL A 64 -14.21 -2.96 -21.83
CA VAL A 64 -12.77 -2.86 -21.55
C VAL A 64 -12.31 -1.41 -21.58
N SER A 65 -12.65 -0.67 -22.64
CA SER A 65 -12.28 0.75 -22.73
C SER A 65 -13.00 1.60 -21.69
N ALA A 66 -14.21 1.23 -21.27
CA ALA A 66 -14.89 1.86 -20.14
C ALA A 66 -14.18 1.57 -18.81
N HIS A 67 -13.75 0.33 -18.58
CA HIS A 67 -13.05 -0.10 -17.38
C HIS A 67 -11.74 0.67 -17.17
N GLU A 68 -10.93 0.81 -18.23
CA GLU A 68 -9.65 1.52 -18.19
C GLU A 68 -9.85 3.03 -17.98
N ALA A 69 -10.70 3.67 -18.79
CA ALA A 69 -10.93 5.12 -18.70
C ALA A 69 -11.54 5.55 -17.35
N ALA A 70 -12.38 4.71 -16.74
CA ALA A 70 -13.00 5.02 -15.46
C ALA A 70 -11.99 5.12 -14.31
N ASP A 71 -10.89 4.36 -14.35
CA ASP A 71 -9.86 4.42 -13.31
C ASP A 71 -9.11 5.75 -13.33
N ASP A 72 -8.74 6.21 -14.51
CA ASP A 72 -8.07 7.50 -14.70
C ASP A 72 -8.99 8.65 -14.28
N TYR A 73 -10.26 8.62 -14.68
CA TYR A 73 -11.24 9.67 -14.35
C TYR A 73 -11.58 9.70 -12.86
N LEU A 74 -11.72 8.55 -12.21
CA LEU A 74 -11.95 8.51 -10.77
C LEU A 74 -10.72 9.04 -10.03
N GLN A 75 -9.51 8.64 -10.41
CA GLN A 75 -8.30 9.10 -9.75
C GLN A 75 -8.10 10.60 -9.92
N GLU A 76 -8.34 11.13 -11.12
CA GLU A 76 -8.36 12.57 -11.39
C GLU A 76 -9.34 13.28 -10.44
N TRP A 77 -10.59 12.79 -10.34
CA TRP A 77 -11.61 13.41 -9.50
C TRP A 77 -11.27 13.32 -7.99
N ILE A 78 -10.79 12.17 -7.50
CA ILE A 78 -10.36 11.99 -6.11
C ILE A 78 -9.21 12.96 -5.77
N ASN A 79 -8.24 13.13 -6.65
CA ASN A 79 -7.13 14.06 -6.41
C ASN A 79 -7.63 15.50 -6.21
N HIS A 80 -8.59 15.95 -7.03
CA HIS A 80 -9.22 17.26 -6.88
C HIS A 80 -10.05 17.35 -5.60
N LEU A 81 -10.80 16.30 -5.25
CA LEU A 81 -11.61 16.25 -4.03
C LEU A 81 -10.72 16.35 -2.78
N CYS A 82 -9.66 15.55 -2.70
CA CYS A 82 -8.66 15.60 -1.62
C CYS A 82 -8.03 17.00 -1.51
N PHE A 83 -7.67 17.61 -2.64
CA PHE A 83 -7.07 18.95 -2.67
C PHE A 83 -8.01 20.02 -2.12
N VAL A 84 -9.29 20.02 -2.52
CA VAL A 84 -10.25 21.06 -2.12
C VAL A 84 -10.71 20.90 -0.68
N THR A 85 -10.86 19.66 -0.20
CA THR A 85 -11.43 19.38 1.13
C THR A 85 -10.37 19.22 2.22
N CYS A 86 -9.10 19.01 1.84
CA CYS A 86 -8.04 18.51 2.72
C CYS A 86 -8.39 17.18 3.40
N GLY A 87 -9.44 16.48 2.94
CA GLY A 87 -9.83 15.16 3.42
C GLY A 87 -9.06 14.06 2.71
N SER A 88 -8.89 12.93 3.38
CA SER A 88 -8.37 11.70 2.77
C SER A 88 -9.51 10.93 2.11
N PHE A 89 -9.41 10.75 0.79
CA PHE A 89 -10.26 9.88 -0.02
C PHE A 89 -9.36 8.95 -0.82
N ARG A 90 -9.63 7.65 -0.79
CA ARG A 90 -8.85 6.64 -1.51
C ARG A 90 -9.79 5.65 -2.18
N ARG A 91 -9.54 5.36 -3.46
CA ARG A 91 -10.17 4.23 -4.14
C ARG A 91 -9.72 2.95 -3.45
N ARG A 92 -10.64 2.29 -2.72
CA ARG A 92 -10.39 0.98 -2.10
C ARG A 92 -10.45 -0.11 -3.15
N ARG A 93 -11.54 -0.15 -3.92
CA ARG A 93 -11.75 -1.16 -4.98
C ARG A 93 -12.81 -0.75 -5.99
N LYS A 94 -12.72 -1.32 -7.19
CA LYS A 94 -13.79 -1.34 -8.20
C LYS A 94 -14.79 -2.43 -7.81
N ILE A 95 -16.08 -2.15 -7.86
CA ILE A 95 -17.15 -3.08 -7.51
C ILE A 95 -17.73 -3.71 -8.78
N PHE A 96 -18.12 -2.87 -9.75
CA PHE A 96 -18.63 -3.34 -11.04
C PHE A 96 -18.48 -2.30 -12.16
N VAL A 97 -18.61 -2.77 -13.40
CA VAL A 97 -18.83 -2.00 -14.63
C VAL A 97 -20.09 -2.58 -15.25
N LEU A 98 -21.04 -1.75 -15.67
CA LEU A 98 -22.34 -2.17 -16.19
C LEU A 98 -22.73 -1.31 -17.40
N ASP A 99 -23.29 -1.93 -18.44
CA ASP A 99 -23.86 -1.21 -19.58
C ASP A 99 -25.07 -0.37 -19.11
N TRP A 100 -24.91 0.94 -19.16
CA TRP A 100 -25.86 1.97 -18.71
C TRP A 100 -26.60 2.63 -19.88
N SER A 101 -26.60 1.99 -21.05
CA SER A 101 -27.32 2.50 -22.22
C SER A 101 -28.84 2.40 -22.01
N ASP A 102 -29.57 3.30 -22.66
CA ASP A 102 -31.03 3.30 -22.67
C ASP A 102 -31.56 2.26 -23.68
N GLY A 103 -32.71 1.66 -23.38
CA GLY A 103 -33.47 0.73 -24.22
C GLY A 103 -32.98 -0.72 -24.22
N ILE A 104 -32.14 -1.14 -23.27
CA ILE A 104 -31.58 -2.50 -23.22
C ILE A 104 -32.13 -3.30 -22.04
N LYS A 105 -32.46 -4.58 -22.31
CA LYS A 105 -33.00 -5.53 -21.31
C LYS A 105 -31.92 -6.35 -20.62
N GLU A 106 -30.91 -6.76 -21.37
CA GLU A 106 -29.76 -7.49 -20.87
C GLU A 106 -28.57 -6.54 -20.84
N ARG A 107 -28.02 -6.34 -19.64
CA ARG A 107 -26.87 -5.45 -19.44
C ARG A 107 -25.62 -6.28 -19.27
N GLU A 108 -24.62 -6.01 -20.10
CA GLU A 108 -23.29 -6.57 -19.94
C GLU A 108 -22.64 -5.98 -18.69
N SER A 109 -22.03 -6.84 -17.86
CA SER A 109 -21.36 -6.39 -16.65
C SER A 109 -20.07 -7.15 -16.35
N LEU A 110 -19.15 -6.44 -15.69
CA LEU A 110 -18.00 -7.00 -14.99
C LEU A 110 -18.20 -6.74 -13.51
N ILE A 111 -18.03 -7.77 -12.68
CA ILE A 111 -18.18 -7.68 -11.23
C ILE A 111 -16.90 -8.18 -10.57
N TRP A 112 -16.40 -7.42 -9.60
CA TRP A 112 -15.24 -7.78 -8.79
C TRP A 112 -15.65 -8.25 -7.41
N THR A 113 -14.98 -9.30 -6.93
CA THR A 113 -15.10 -9.81 -5.57
C THR A 113 -13.70 -9.98 -4.99
N ASP A 114 -13.53 -9.68 -3.71
CA ASP A 114 -12.27 -9.88 -3.02
C ASP A 114 -12.37 -11.08 -2.08
N ALA A 115 -11.34 -11.92 -2.10
CA ALA A 115 -11.08 -12.88 -1.05
C ALA A 115 -9.63 -12.72 -0.59
N LEU A 116 -9.38 -12.82 0.72
CA LEU A 116 -8.01 -12.89 1.21
C LEU A 116 -7.33 -14.14 0.62
N ASN A 117 -6.15 -13.95 0.04
CA ASN A 117 -5.39 -15.08 -0.48
C ASN A 117 -4.60 -15.73 0.67
N GLY A 118 -4.94 -16.98 0.98
CA GLY A 118 -4.23 -17.78 1.97
C GLY A 118 -5.17 -18.54 2.89
N PRO A 119 -4.74 -19.67 3.47
CA PRO A 119 -5.50 -20.31 4.53
C PRO A 119 -5.62 -19.37 5.73
N TYR A 120 -6.76 -19.38 6.43
CA TYR A 120 -6.83 -18.84 7.77
C TYR A 120 -5.81 -19.58 8.64
N ILE A 121 -4.74 -18.89 9.07
CA ILE A 121 -3.74 -19.49 9.94
C ILE A 121 -4.15 -19.16 11.37
N GLY A 122 -4.78 -20.11 12.06
CA GLY A 122 -5.10 -20.00 13.48
C GLY A 122 -3.85 -20.17 14.34
N PHE A 123 -3.01 -19.14 14.43
CA PHE A 123 -1.79 -19.18 15.25
C PHE A 123 -1.91 -18.47 16.60
N LEU A 124 -3.01 -17.74 16.84
CA LEU A 124 -3.26 -17.06 18.12
C LEU A 124 -3.44 -18.09 19.25
N ASN A 125 -2.51 -18.09 20.20
CA ASN A 125 -2.50 -18.99 21.34
C ASN A 125 -2.02 -18.27 22.62
N ALA A 126 -2.08 -18.96 23.76
CA ALA A 126 -1.69 -18.39 25.05
C ALA A 126 -0.21 -17.96 25.12
N GLU A 127 0.68 -18.61 24.38
CA GLU A 127 2.11 -18.25 24.35
C GLU A 127 2.35 -16.91 23.64
N ILE A 128 1.59 -16.60 22.59
CA ILE A 128 1.64 -15.27 21.96
C ILE A 128 1.19 -14.18 22.95
N LEU A 129 0.14 -14.44 23.73
CA LEU A 129 -0.33 -13.47 24.73
C LEU A 129 0.74 -13.24 25.81
N LYS A 130 1.42 -14.29 26.27
CA LYS A 130 2.57 -14.15 27.20
C LYS A 130 3.71 -13.34 26.59
N SER A 131 4.02 -13.51 25.31
CA SER A 131 5.01 -12.66 24.62
C SER A 131 4.60 -11.19 24.60
N ILE A 132 3.31 -10.91 24.37
CA ILE A 132 2.77 -9.55 24.39
C ILE A 132 2.87 -8.96 25.80
N GLU A 133 2.49 -9.70 26.83
CA GLU A 133 2.62 -9.30 28.24
C GLU A 133 4.08 -9.00 28.60
N ALA A 134 5.02 -9.87 28.21
CA ALA A 134 6.45 -9.66 28.43
C ALA A 134 6.99 -8.41 27.73
N LEU A 135 6.54 -8.14 26.50
CA LEU A 135 6.90 -6.92 25.77
C LEU A 135 6.28 -5.66 26.40
N GLN A 136 5.05 -5.74 26.90
CA GLN A 136 4.35 -4.62 27.56
C GLN A 136 4.90 -4.31 28.96
N ALA A 137 5.44 -5.31 29.65
CA ALA A 137 6.11 -5.13 30.95
C ALA A 137 7.39 -4.30 30.85
N VAL A 138 7.89 -4.08 29.64
CA VAL A 138 9.11 -3.33 29.39
C VAL A 138 8.82 -1.94 28.84
N GLU A 139 9.47 -0.94 29.44
CA GLU A 139 9.35 0.43 28.97
C GLU A 139 10.17 0.63 27.69
N LEU A 140 9.50 0.51 26.55
CA LEU A 140 10.10 0.85 25.26
C LEU A 140 10.43 2.34 25.20
N THR A 141 11.59 2.67 24.65
CA THR A 141 11.96 4.06 24.33
C THR A 141 11.06 4.62 23.21
N THR A 142 10.98 5.95 23.10
CA THR A 142 10.20 6.59 22.02
C THR A 142 10.61 6.17 20.61
N PRO A 143 11.90 6.01 20.27
CA PRO A 143 12.32 5.42 18.99
C PRO A 143 11.81 4.00 18.78
N GLN A 144 11.92 3.11 19.78
CA GLN A 144 11.44 1.73 19.67
C GLN A 144 9.92 1.66 19.44
N ARG A 145 9.13 2.47 20.17
CA ARG A 145 7.68 2.59 19.93
C ARG A 145 7.36 3.07 18.51
N SER A 146 8.15 4.02 18.01
CA SER A 146 7.97 4.56 16.67
C SER A 146 8.31 3.52 15.59
N ALA A 147 9.40 2.76 15.77
CA ALA A 147 9.78 1.67 14.88
C ALA A 147 8.71 0.56 14.88
N LEU A 148 8.19 0.16 16.05
CA LEU A 148 7.09 -0.79 16.17
C LEU A 148 5.83 -0.32 15.43
N ARG A 149 5.46 0.96 15.57
CA ARG A 149 4.33 1.55 14.85
C ARG A 149 4.50 1.45 13.32
N TRP A 150 5.68 1.77 12.80
CA TRP A 150 5.96 1.69 11.37
C TRP A 150 6.02 0.25 10.86
N PHE A 151 6.61 -0.67 11.63
CA PHE A 151 6.57 -2.09 11.29
C PHE A 151 5.12 -2.60 11.18
N SER A 152 4.29 -2.23 12.16
CA SER A 152 2.87 -2.55 12.17
C SER A 152 2.11 -1.93 10.99
N ALA A 153 2.46 -0.69 10.59
CA ALA A 153 1.92 -0.05 9.39
C ALA A 153 2.31 -0.80 8.10
N GLY A 154 3.57 -1.24 7.98
CA GLY A 154 4.04 -2.03 6.83
C GLY A 154 3.30 -3.38 6.69
N LEU A 155 2.95 -4.02 7.81
CA LEU A 155 2.12 -5.24 7.79
C LEU A 155 0.69 -5.00 7.29
N ARG A 156 0.15 -3.79 7.46
CA ARG A 156 -1.21 -3.43 7.06
C ARG A 156 -1.31 -2.72 5.71
N ALA A 157 -0.20 -2.20 5.21
CA ALA A 157 -0.17 -1.48 3.95
C ALA A 157 -0.71 -2.34 2.80
N GLU A 158 -1.48 -1.70 1.92
CA GLU A 158 -2.23 -2.39 0.87
C GLU A 158 -1.45 -2.55 -0.42
N ILE A 159 -0.49 -1.65 -0.64
CA ILE A 159 0.39 -1.64 -1.80
C ILE A 159 1.82 -1.83 -1.31
N GLU A 160 2.60 -2.52 -2.13
CA GLU A 160 3.94 -2.97 -1.76
C GLU A 160 4.92 -1.80 -1.56
N GLU A 161 4.71 -0.69 -2.26
CA GLU A 161 5.50 0.54 -2.14
C GLU A 161 5.39 1.12 -0.73
N ASP A 162 4.17 1.21 -0.21
CA ASP A 162 3.90 1.62 1.18
C ASP A 162 4.49 0.61 2.17
N GLN A 163 4.36 -0.71 1.89
CA GLN A 163 4.97 -1.75 2.74
C GLN A 163 6.48 -1.55 2.84
N PHE A 164 7.15 -1.40 1.69
CA PHE A 164 8.59 -1.17 1.63
C PHE A 164 8.99 0.09 2.40
N GLN A 165 8.30 1.20 2.17
CA GLN A 165 8.63 2.48 2.78
C GLN A 165 8.44 2.47 4.31
N TYR A 166 7.38 1.83 4.80
CA TYR A 166 7.13 1.70 6.24
C TYR A 166 8.12 0.73 6.91
N PHE A 167 8.47 -0.38 6.27
CA PHE A 167 9.55 -1.25 6.77
C PHE A 167 10.90 -0.53 6.77
N TRP A 168 11.18 0.30 5.76
CA TRP A 168 12.37 1.14 5.72
C TRP A 168 12.41 2.12 6.91
N PHE A 169 11.31 2.80 7.23
CA PHE A 169 11.26 3.69 8.40
C PHE A 169 11.52 2.95 9.72
N CYS A 170 10.98 1.74 9.87
CA CYS A 170 11.27 0.88 11.01
C CYS A 170 12.78 0.58 11.11
N LEU A 171 13.42 0.18 10.01
CA LEU A 171 14.85 -0.07 9.94
C LEU A 171 15.66 1.18 10.30
N GLU A 172 15.36 2.32 9.70
CA GLU A 172 16.06 3.58 9.87
C GLU A 172 16.04 4.04 11.34
N ILE A 173 14.87 4.00 11.98
CA ILE A 173 14.71 4.37 13.39
C ILE A 173 15.45 3.39 14.29
N SER A 174 15.33 2.09 14.02
CA SER A 174 15.99 1.05 14.82
C SER A 174 17.51 1.18 14.75
N ALA A 175 18.07 1.39 13.55
CA ALA A 175 19.50 1.57 13.33
C ALA A 175 20.03 2.84 14.01
N THR A 176 19.37 3.98 13.81
CA THR A 176 19.85 5.28 14.31
C THR A 176 19.62 5.49 15.81
N SER A 177 18.70 4.73 16.42
CA SER A 177 18.49 4.77 17.88
C SER A 177 19.70 4.29 18.68
N ARG A 178 20.50 3.40 18.09
CA ARG A 178 21.80 2.97 18.62
C ARG A 178 22.81 4.05 18.30
N LYS A 179 22.98 5.03 19.20
CA LYS A 179 24.01 6.08 19.05
C LYS A 179 25.39 5.44 18.85
N ASN A 180 25.82 5.24 17.61
CA ASN A 180 27.14 4.71 17.32
C ASN A 180 28.17 5.78 17.72
N LYS A 181 28.94 5.48 18.77
CA LYS A 181 29.96 6.40 19.27
C LYS A 181 31.23 6.36 18.42
N MET A 182 31.38 5.37 17.55
CA MET A 182 32.55 5.24 16.71
C MET A 182 32.50 6.27 15.60
N LYS A 183 33.55 7.10 15.53
CA LYS A 183 33.72 8.01 14.41
C LYS A 183 34.12 7.23 13.17
N VAL A 184 33.69 7.71 12.00
CA VAL A 184 34.10 7.20 10.69
C VAL A 184 35.10 8.16 10.06
N THR A 185 35.93 7.66 9.14
CA THR A 185 36.91 8.49 8.44
C THR A 185 36.24 9.26 7.30
N ASP A 186 36.63 10.53 7.13
CA ASP A 186 36.24 11.29 5.96
C ASP A 186 36.96 10.76 4.72
N LYS A 187 36.23 10.60 3.62
CA LYS A 187 36.76 10.05 2.36
C LYS A 187 36.85 11.12 1.26
N CYS A 188 37.89 11.05 0.45
CA CYS A 188 38.05 11.89 -0.73
C CYS A 188 36.96 11.57 -1.77
N GLN A 189 36.30 12.59 -2.31
CA GLN A 189 35.26 12.41 -3.33
C GLN A 189 35.78 11.85 -4.66
N PHE A 190 37.08 11.98 -4.94
CA PHE A 190 37.68 11.53 -6.19
C PHE A 190 38.27 10.12 -6.10
N CYS A 191 39.02 9.83 -5.02
CA CYS A 191 39.73 8.54 -4.89
C CYS A 191 39.18 7.63 -3.79
N SER A 192 38.19 8.08 -3.01
CA SER A 192 37.66 7.36 -1.84
C SER A 192 38.69 7.03 -0.74
N GLY A 193 39.91 7.57 -0.82
CA GLY A 193 40.94 7.45 0.21
C GLY A 193 40.65 8.32 1.45
N ASP A 194 41.28 8.01 2.58
CA ASP A 194 41.14 8.78 3.82
C ASP A 194 41.65 10.21 3.66
N LEU A 195 40.85 11.19 4.08
CA LEU A 195 41.28 12.58 4.14
C LEU A 195 42.20 12.80 5.33
N LYS A 196 43.41 13.29 5.05
CA LYS A 196 44.43 13.61 6.06
C LYS A 196 44.72 15.10 6.13
N CYS A 197 45.01 15.59 7.33
CA CYS A 197 45.49 16.95 7.53
C CYS A 197 46.92 17.09 6.99
N SER A 198 47.16 18.04 6.08
CA SER A 198 48.46 18.26 5.44
C SER A 198 49.57 18.70 6.40
N GLN A 199 49.23 19.20 7.59
CA GLN A 199 50.21 19.66 8.59
C GLN A 199 50.61 18.59 9.60
N CYS A 200 49.69 17.68 9.96
CA CYS A 200 49.94 16.72 11.05
C CYS A 200 49.70 15.24 10.67
N ASP A 201 49.38 14.97 9.40
CA ASP A 201 49.05 13.65 8.83
C ASP A 201 47.92 12.88 9.53
N LYS A 202 47.19 13.51 10.47
CA LYS A 202 46.04 12.89 11.14
C LYS A 202 44.87 12.77 10.19
N VAL A 203 44.20 11.62 10.23
CA VAL A 203 42.98 11.34 9.46
C VAL A 203 41.80 12.11 10.07
N SER A 204 41.07 12.82 9.21
CA SER A 204 39.83 13.50 9.61
C SER A 204 38.74 12.49 9.88
N THR A 205 37.98 12.71 10.95
CA THR A 205 36.90 11.81 11.37
C THR A 205 35.69 12.58 11.83
N HIS A 206 34.50 12.08 11.49
CA HIS A 206 33.21 12.64 11.87
C HIS A 206 32.31 11.58 12.51
N ARG A 207 31.18 12.03 13.08
CA ARG A 207 30.13 11.10 13.49
C ARG A 207 29.44 10.56 12.24
N PRO A 208 29.13 9.26 12.17
CA PRO A 208 28.44 8.68 11.02
C PRO A 208 27.20 9.49 10.65
N PHE A 209 26.99 9.69 9.35
CA PHE A 209 25.70 10.13 8.85
C PHE A 209 24.67 8.99 8.97
N ALA A 210 23.38 9.31 9.03
CA ALA A 210 22.32 8.30 9.19
C ALA A 210 22.41 7.16 8.15
N LYS A 211 22.73 7.47 6.89
CA LYS A 211 22.97 6.47 5.85
C LYS A 211 24.09 5.47 6.23
N GLN A 212 25.19 5.97 6.79
CA GLN A 212 26.33 5.14 7.20
C GLN A 212 25.97 4.28 8.42
N ASP A 213 25.19 4.81 9.37
CA ASP A 213 24.69 4.02 10.51
C ASP A 213 23.82 2.85 10.04
N ILE A 214 22.90 3.09 9.11
CA ILE A 214 22.06 2.03 8.54
C ILE A 214 22.92 0.99 7.81
N GLN A 215 23.88 1.41 6.99
CA GLN A 215 24.78 0.48 6.29
C GLN A 215 25.58 -0.39 7.25
N ASN A 216 26.16 0.21 8.29
CA ASN A 216 26.90 -0.52 9.31
C ASN A 216 25.99 -1.49 10.07
N TRP A 217 24.78 -1.07 10.41
CA TRP A 217 23.79 -1.90 11.08
C TRP A 217 23.37 -3.12 10.24
N LEU A 218 23.15 -2.92 8.94
CA LEU A 218 22.84 -4.01 8.02
C LEU A 218 24.01 -5.00 7.90
N ARG A 219 25.26 -4.52 7.88
CA ARG A 219 26.45 -5.40 7.90
C ARG A 219 26.59 -6.16 9.21
N GLU A 220 26.28 -5.55 10.36
CA GLU A 220 26.22 -6.26 11.66
C GLU A 220 25.11 -7.34 11.68
N MET A 221 24.09 -7.18 10.84
CA MET A 221 23.06 -8.18 10.58
C MET A 221 23.45 -9.20 9.50
N GLN A 222 24.67 -9.12 8.96
CA GLN A 222 25.18 -9.99 7.88
C GLN A 222 24.35 -9.88 6.59
N VAL A 223 23.86 -8.68 6.29
CA VAL A 223 23.26 -8.39 4.98
C VAL A 223 24.38 -8.07 4.00
N GLU A 224 24.37 -8.73 2.85
CA GLU A 224 25.36 -8.55 1.79
C GLU A 224 25.33 -7.12 1.21
N ASP A 225 26.51 -6.59 0.84
CA ASP A 225 26.67 -5.19 0.42
C ASP A 225 25.87 -4.84 -0.86
N ASP A 226 25.70 -5.82 -1.75
CA ASP A 226 24.91 -5.70 -2.98
C ASP A 226 23.40 -5.57 -2.69
N ILE A 227 22.90 -6.33 -1.72
CA ILE A 227 21.54 -6.21 -1.20
C ILE A 227 21.35 -4.86 -0.51
N ILE A 228 22.32 -4.41 0.29
CA ILE A 228 22.28 -3.09 0.92
C ILE A 228 22.16 -2.00 -0.17
N ALA A 229 23.00 -2.07 -1.20
CA ALA A 229 22.97 -1.12 -2.32
C ALA A 229 21.61 -1.13 -3.04
N CYS A 230 21.07 -2.32 -3.31
CA CYS A 230 19.74 -2.50 -3.90
C CYS A 230 18.65 -1.83 -3.07
N LEU A 231 18.56 -2.12 -1.76
CA LEU A 231 17.55 -1.54 -0.88
C LEU A 231 17.63 0.00 -0.82
N PHE A 232 18.84 0.56 -0.77
CA PHE A 232 19.02 2.02 -0.82
C PHE A 232 18.60 2.62 -2.17
N LYS A 233 18.90 1.94 -3.28
CA LYS A 233 18.47 2.36 -4.62
C LYS A 233 16.95 2.33 -4.73
N THR A 234 16.32 1.22 -4.35
CA THR A 234 14.85 1.07 -4.30
C THR A 234 14.19 2.19 -3.52
N ARG A 235 14.68 2.46 -2.29
CA ARG A 235 14.18 3.56 -1.44
C ARG A 235 14.29 4.92 -2.13
N ASN A 236 15.43 5.20 -2.77
CA ASN A 236 15.62 6.49 -3.45
C ASN A 236 14.70 6.60 -4.68
N THR A 237 14.58 5.56 -5.49
CA THR A 237 13.70 5.50 -6.66
C THR A 237 12.25 5.78 -6.25
N LEU A 238 11.76 5.11 -5.20
CA LEU A 238 10.42 5.36 -4.64
C LEU A 238 10.24 6.81 -4.18
N LEU A 239 11.21 7.37 -3.45
CA LEU A 239 11.13 8.75 -2.96
C LEU A 239 11.19 9.82 -4.05
N HIS A 240 11.69 9.47 -5.24
CA HIS A 240 11.65 10.35 -6.40
C HIS A 240 10.32 10.27 -7.18
N GLY A 241 9.38 9.43 -6.74
CA GLY A 241 8.04 9.33 -7.31
C GLY A 241 7.96 8.52 -8.59
N GLU A 242 8.97 7.65 -8.84
CA GLU A 242 8.93 6.70 -9.94
C GLU A 242 7.77 5.70 -9.75
N ASP A 243 7.21 5.25 -10.86
CA ASP A 243 6.15 4.23 -10.86
C ASP A 243 6.72 2.83 -10.61
N ARG A 244 5.82 1.83 -10.54
CA ARG A 244 6.19 0.46 -10.24
C ARG A 244 7.19 -0.13 -11.26
N ASP A 245 7.01 0.15 -12.54
CA ASP A 245 7.87 -0.38 -13.60
C ASP A 245 9.27 0.24 -13.54
N GLY A 246 9.36 1.54 -13.20
CA GLY A 246 10.62 2.23 -12.92
C GLY A 246 11.36 1.67 -11.71
N VAL A 247 10.64 1.38 -10.62
CA VAL A 247 11.21 0.75 -9.41
C VAL A 247 11.72 -0.65 -9.71
N GLU A 248 10.94 -1.46 -10.41
CA GLU A 248 11.28 -2.83 -10.79
C GLU A 248 12.54 -2.86 -11.67
N SER A 249 12.62 -1.95 -12.63
CA SER A 249 13.77 -1.79 -13.52
C SER A 249 15.04 -1.40 -12.73
N ALA A 250 14.93 -0.44 -11.80
CA ALA A 250 16.04 -0.03 -10.94
C ALA A 250 16.56 -1.16 -10.03
N ILE A 251 15.67 -2.08 -9.60
CA ILE A 251 16.07 -3.28 -8.86
C ILE A 251 16.83 -4.24 -9.78
N ARG A 252 16.28 -4.54 -10.96
CA ARG A 252 16.90 -5.50 -11.90
C ARG A 252 18.27 -5.05 -12.40
N GLU A 253 18.51 -3.74 -12.49
CA GLU A 253 19.84 -3.19 -12.77
C GLU A 253 20.88 -3.57 -11.70
N GLN A 254 20.48 -3.71 -10.44
CA GLN A 254 21.35 -4.10 -9.33
C GLN A 254 21.37 -5.61 -9.08
N GLN A 255 20.20 -6.25 -9.24
CA GLN A 255 19.92 -7.65 -8.90
C GLN A 255 18.96 -8.22 -9.96
N PRO A 256 19.48 -8.79 -11.08
CA PRO A 256 18.66 -9.19 -12.23
C PRO A 256 17.56 -10.21 -11.92
N ASP A 257 17.79 -11.08 -10.92
CA ASP A 257 16.87 -12.12 -10.50
C ASP A 257 15.90 -11.68 -9.38
N PHE A 258 15.96 -10.40 -8.97
CA PHE A 258 15.07 -9.84 -7.96
C PHE A 258 13.87 -9.14 -8.57
N VAL A 259 12.70 -9.40 -8.00
CA VAL A 259 11.48 -8.61 -8.20
C VAL A 259 11.19 -7.76 -6.97
N PHE A 260 10.42 -6.69 -7.12
CA PHE A 260 10.13 -5.79 -5.99
C PHE A 260 9.41 -6.50 -4.83
N GLU A 261 8.58 -7.51 -5.10
CA GLU A 261 7.97 -8.37 -4.05
C GLU A 261 9.03 -8.99 -3.13
N GLN A 262 10.14 -9.48 -3.70
CA GLN A 262 11.24 -10.06 -2.93
C GLN A 262 11.97 -8.98 -2.13
N ALA A 263 12.14 -7.78 -2.68
CA ALA A 263 12.71 -6.64 -1.95
C ALA A 263 11.85 -6.25 -0.75
N VAL A 264 10.52 -6.22 -0.89
CA VAL A 264 9.55 -5.95 0.18
C VAL A 264 9.62 -7.01 1.28
N ASN A 265 9.65 -8.29 0.89
CA ASN A 265 9.80 -9.40 1.84
C ASN A 265 11.13 -9.34 2.59
N LEU A 266 12.22 -9.03 1.89
CA LEU A 266 13.54 -8.92 2.46
C LEU A 266 13.64 -7.74 3.45
N ILE A 267 13.18 -6.54 3.06
CA ILE A 267 13.17 -5.40 3.97
C ILE A 267 12.25 -5.64 5.17
N GLY A 268 11.14 -6.36 5.00
CA GLY A 268 10.26 -6.78 6.10
C GLY A 268 10.99 -7.66 7.13
N LYS A 269 11.71 -8.69 6.67
CA LYS A 269 12.55 -9.56 7.52
C LYS A 269 13.66 -8.77 8.23
N ILE A 270 14.33 -7.89 7.51
CA ILE A 270 15.38 -7.02 8.05
C ILE A 270 14.80 -6.06 9.09
N ALA A 271 13.67 -5.41 8.81
CA ALA A 271 13.02 -4.48 9.73
C ALA A 271 12.57 -5.17 11.01
N TRP A 272 11.98 -6.36 10.90
CA TRP A 272 11.59 -7.19 12.05
C TRP A 272 12.81 -7.53 12.92
N THR A 273 13.88 -8.05 12.30
CA THR A 273 15.11 -8.43 13.01
C THR A 273 15.78 -7.22 13.65
N SER A 274 15.81 -6.10 12.93
CA SER A 274 16.35 -4.82 13.39
C SER A 274 15.60 -4.30 14.62
N LEU A 275 14.27 -4.32 14.58
CA LEU A 275 13.42 -3.95 15.71
C LEU A 275 13.64 -4.89 16.91
N LEU A 276 13.66 -6.20 16.69
CA LEU A 276 13.87 -7.19 17.75
C LEU A 276 15.23 -6.98 18.43
N ARG A 277 16.32 -6.83 17.66
CA ARG A 277 17.66 -6.51 18.19
C ARG A 277 17.74 -5.15 18.88
N SER A 278 16.88 -4.20 18.49
CA SER A 278 16.79 -2.91 19.19
C SER A 278 16.15 -3.05 20.57
N ILE A 279 15.31 -4.07 20.79
CA ILE A 279 14.56 -4.34 22.03
C ILE A 279 15.27 -5.36 22.93
N ASP A 280 16.17 -6.20 22.41
CA ASP A 280 16.90 -7.27 23.14
C ASP A 280 17.60 -6.80 24.43
N GLY A 281 18.04 -5.54 24.49
CA GLY A 281 18.60 -4.95 25.71
C GLY A 281 17.59 -4.69 26.83
N SER A 282 16.30 -4.84 26.55
CA SER A 282 15.18 -4.51 27.42
C SER A 282 14.30 -5.73 27.75
N VAL A 283 14.22 -6.72 26.85
CA VAL A 283 13.53 -8.01 27.05
C VAL A 283 14.45 -9.14 26.63
N ARG A 284 14.50 -10.23 27.41
CA ARG A 284 15.19 -11.45 27.01
C ARG A 284 14.42 -12.11 25.86
N ILE A 285 14.95 -12.05 24.63
CA ILE A 285 14.27 -12.60 23.43
C ILE A 285 13.90 -14.08 23.59
N GLN A 286 14.71 -14.86 24.31
CA GLN A 286 14.46 -16.28 24.59
C GLN A 286 13.15 -16.55 25.34
N ASP A 287 12.58 -15.54 26.01
CA ASP A 287 11.33 -15.64 26.76
C ASP A 287 10.10 -15.30 25.86
N LEU A 288 10.32 -14.98 24.57
CA LEU A 288 9.28 -14.63 23.61
C LEU A 288 8.97 -15.80 22.67
N TYR A 289 7.70 -16.16 22.59
CA TYR A 289 7.15 -16.93 21.48
C TYR A 289 6.91 -16.01 20.29
N LEU A 290 7.77 -16.09 19.27
CA LEU A 290 7.73 -15.28 18.07
C LEU A 290 7.32 -16.13 16.86
N VAL A 291 6.25 -15.75 16.18
CA VAL A 291 5.84 -16.39 14.93
C VAL A 291 6.68 -15.81 13.79
N GLY A 292 7.59 -16.62 13.26
CA GLY A 292 8.34 -16.26 12.05
C GLY A 292 7.40 -16.16 10.86
N LYS A 293 7.50 -15.08 10.09
CA LYS A 293 6.78 -14.90 8.83
C LYS A 293 7.79 -14.87 7.69
N ASP A 294 7.63 -15.74 6.71
CA ASP A 294 8.50 -15.78 5.54
C ASP A 294 8.04 -14.88 4.40
N ASP A 295 6.75 -14.52 4.39
CA ASP A 295 6.11 -13.70 3.37
C ASP A 295 5.31 -12.55 4.01
N PHE A 296 5.82 -11.34 3.88
CA PHE A 296 5.23 -10.09 4.36
C PHE A 296 4.28 -9.45 3.35
N VAL A 297 4.33 -9.86 2.08
CA VAL A 297 3.52 -9.27 1.02
C VAL A 297 2.05 -9.64 1.22
N ARG A 298 1.18 -8.63 1.15
CA ARG A 298 -0.27 -8.85 1.28
C ARG A 298 -0.82 -9.37 -0.03
N ARG A 299 -1.37 -10.59 -0.02
CA ARG A 299 -2.03 -11.18 -1.20
C ARG A 299 -3.55 -11.16 -1.04
N VAL A 300 -4.23 -10.51 -1.98
CA VAL A 300 -5.69 -10.54 -2.12
C VAL A 300 -6.01 -11.21 -3.44
N VAL A 301 -6.82 -12.27 -3.43
CA VAL A 301 -7.39 -12.82 -4.67
C VAL A 301 -8.55 -11.93 -5.07
N ARG A 302 -8.46 -11.35 -6.26
CA ARG A 302 -9.58 -10.66 -6.88
C ARG A 302 -10.20 -11.59 -7.91
N GLY A 303 -11.46 -11.94 -7.69
CA GLY A 303 -12.26 -12.62 -8.70
C GLY A 303 -12.92 -11.59 -9.61
N GLN A 304 -12.85 -11.79 -10.92
CA GLN A 304 -13.60 -11.02 -11.90
C GLN A 304 -14.56 -11.97 -12.62
N ALA A 305 -15.84 -11.62 -12.68
CA ALA A 305 -16.83 -12.35 -13.46
C ALA A 305 -17.44 -11.41 -14.51
N GLN A 306 -17.45 -11.84 -15.76
CA GLN A 306 -18.26 -11.22 -16.81
C GLN A 306 -19.60 -11.94 -16.84
N VAL A 307 -20.69 -11.20 -16.61
CA VAL A 307 -22.04 -11.75 -16.57
C VAL A 307 -23.00 -10.84 -17.31
N PHE A 308 -24.00 -11.44 -17.96
CA PHE A 308 -25.16 -10.72 -18.48
C PHE A 308 -26.24 -10.75 -17.42
N VAL A 309 -26.69 -9.57 -16.97
CA VAL A 309 -27.72 -9.47 -15.93
C VAL A 309 -29.01 -8.97 -16.57
N GLY A 310 -30.06 -9.78 -16.46
CA GLY A 310 -31.44 -9.32 -16.64
C GLY A 310 -31.84 -8.53 -15.40
N THR A 311 -31.57 -7.23 -15.39
CA THR A 311 -31.82 -6.39 -14.22
C THR A 311 -33.25 -5.84 -14.21
N PRO A 312 -33.87 -5.61 -13.04
CA PRO A 312 -35.13 -4.87 -12.92
C PRO A 312 -34.96 -3.35 -13.17
N ILE A 313 -33.79 -2.92 -13.65
CA ILE A 313 -33.50 -1.52 -13.98
C ILE A 313 -34.38 -1.12 -15.16
N SER A 314 -34.96 0.08 -15.08
CA SER A 314 -35.77 0.64 -16.17
C SER A 314 -34.99 0.58 -17.49
N GLU A 315 -35.65 0.09 -18.55
CA GLU A 315 -35.09 0.13 -19.90
C GLU A 315 -34.87 1.58 -20.33
N HIS A 316 -35.75 2.49 -19.91
CA HIS A 316 -35.67 3.91 -20.24
C HIS A 316 -35.36 4.71 -18.98
N ASP A 317 -34.25 5.47 -18.98
CA ASP A 317 -33.80 6.27 -17.85
C ASP A 317 -33.41 5.43 -16.61
N PRO A 318 -32.34 4.60 -16.73
CA PRO A 318 -31.88 3.75 -15.65
C PRO A 318 -31.42 4.58 -14.43
N GLN A 319 -31.87 4.19 -13.24
CA GLN A 319 -31.57 4.87 -11.97
C GLN A 319 -30.58 4.05 -11.13
N ILE A 320 -29.63 4.71 -10.47
CA ILE A 320 -28.55 4.05 -9.70
C ILE A 320 -29.14 3.20 -8.55
N GLU A 321 -30.26 3.62 -7.99
CA GLU A 321 -30.99 2.97 -6.90
C GLU A 321 -31.57 1.61 -7.31
N GLN A 322 -31.71 1.34 -8.60
CA GLN A 322 -32.26 0.09 -9.13
C GLN A 322 -31.20 -1.00 -9.33
N ILE A 323 -29.92 -0.69 -9.08
CA ILE A 323 -28.82 -1.64 -9.30
C ILE A 323 -28.84 -2.72 -8.21
N ILE A 324 -29.11 -3.96 -8.63
CA ILE A 324 -29.00 -5.15 -7.77
C ILE A 324 -27.82 -5.99 -8.27
N LEU A 325 -26.82 -6.20 -7.40
CA LEU A 325 -25.66 -7.00 -7.73
C LEU A 325 -25.86 -8.48 -7.34
N PRO A 326 -25.50 -9.43 -8.21
CA PRO A 326 -25.45 -10.83 -7.82
C PRO A 326 -24.38 -11.05 -6.74
N LYS A 327 -24.69 -11.88 -5.74
CA LYS A 327 -23.70 -12.31 -4.74
C LYS A 327 -22.79 -13.37 -5.37
N ILE A 328 -21.53 -13.02 -5.60
CA ILE A 328 -20.51 -13.95 -6.10
C ILE A 328 -19.63 -14.41 -4.93
N SER A 329 -19.63 -15.70 -4.65
CA SER A 329 -18.77 -16.31 -3.62
C SER A 329 -17.75 -17.22 -4.27
N LEU A 330 -16.48 -17.06 -3.92
CA LEU A 330 -15.41 -17.97 -4.32
C LEU A 330 -15.45 -19.21 -3.42
N VAL A 331 -15.86 -20.36 -3.97
CA VAL A 331 -15.77 -21.65 -3.25
C VAL A 331 -14.40 -22.24 -3.54
N LYS A 332 -13.52 -22.25 -2.53
CA LYS A 332 -12.24 -22.95 -2.61
C LYS A 332 -12.52 -24.45 -2.46
N LYS A 333 -12.25 -25.23 -3.51
CA LYS A 333 -12.26 -26.71 -3.44
C LYS A 333 -10.98 -27.22 -2.80
#